data_AF-A0A6A5SAH6-F1
#
_entry.id   AF-A0A6A5SAH6-F1
#
_cell.length_a   1.000
_cell.length_b   1.000
_cell.length_c   1.000
_cell.angle_alpha   90.00
_cell.angle_beta   90.00
_cell.angle_gamma   90.00
#
_symmetry.space_group_name_H-M   'P 1'
#
loop_
_entity.id
_entity.type
_entity.pdbx_description
1 polymer ?
#
loop_
_entity_poly.entity_id
_entity_poly.type
_entity_poly.pdbx_seq_one_letter_code
_entity_poly.pdbx_strand_id
1 'polypeptide(L)'
;MSRNGIANIDTPKKARIKGVCDFNDAMDIPYFHSDVFRYHGVSKEQGWAIIKQDNELFDRRHYNNEVVPEKRGRKPKLSVEQLREADRFL
;
A
#
# COMPACT_ATOMS: atom_id res chain seq x y z
N MET A 1 16.47 12.69 -12.74
CA MET A 1 16.73 11.41 -12.03
C MET A 1 15.57 10.46 -12.31
N SER A 2 15.83 9.36 -13.01
CA SER A 2 14.81 8.40 -13.46
C SER A 2 14.30 7.55 -12.30
N ARG A 3 12.96 7.46 -12.11
CA ARG A 3 12.28 6.63 -11.10
C ARG A 3 12.29 5.12 -11.45
N ASN A 4 13.33 4.63 -12.12
CA ASN A 4 13.37 3.26 -12.68
C ASN A 4 14.04 2.21 -11.76
N GLY A 5 14.27 2.51 -10.48
CA GLY A 5 15.02 1.63 -9.58
C GLY A 5 14.22 0.88 -8.51
N ILE A 6 12.89 1.04 -8.47
CA ILE A 6 12.07 0.22 -7.56
C ILE A 6 12.02 -1.16 -8.21
N ALA A 7 12.91 -2.07 -7.80
CA ALA A 7 12.74 -3.48 -8.08
C ALA A 7 11.28 -3.84 -7.81
N ASN A 8 10.71 -4.74 -8.60
CA ASN A 8 9.31 -5.14 -8.53
C ASN A 8 9.05 -5.89 -7.19
N ILE A 9 9.17 -5.17 -6.08
CA ILE A 9 9.00 -5.64 -4.72
C ILE A 9 7.50 -5.67 -4.54
N ASP A 10 6.99 -6.90 -4.45
CA ASP A 10 5.57 -7.15 -4.32
C ASP A 10 4.99 -6.42 -3.10
N THR A 11 3.76 -5.94 -3.23
CA THR A 11 3.05 -5.15 -2.21
C THR A 11 2.98 -5.87 -0.85
N PRO A 12 2.72 -7.19 -0.76
CA PRO A 12 2.82 -7.95 0.49
C PRO A 12 4.22 -7.92 1.10
N LYS A 13 5.30 -7.94 0.30
CA LYS A 13 6.67 -7.90 0.82
C LYS A 13 6.97 -6.54 1.46
N LYS A 14 6.54 -5.44 0.82
CA LYS A 14 6.63 -4.07 1.38
C LYS A 14 5.91 -3.97 2.71
N ALA A 15 4.68 -4.49 2.77
CA ALA A 15 3.86 -4.47 3.98
C ALA A 15 4.49 -5.28 5.13
N ARG A 16 5.12 -6.43 4.84
CA ARG A 16 5.84 -7.23 5.86
C ARG A 16 7.04 -6.47 6.45
N ILE A 17 7.86 -5.85 5.60
CA ILE A 17 9.02 -5.06 6.06
C ILE A 17 8.55 -3.95 7.00
N LYS A 18 7.53 -3.20 6.59
CA LYS A 18 6.97 -2.11 7.41
C LYS A 18 6.38 -2.64 8.71
N GLY A 19 5.56 -3.69 8.65
CA GLY A 19 4.95 -4.29 9.84
C GLY A 19 5.95 -4.86 10.86
N VAL A 20 7.09 -5.39 10.41
CA VAL A 20 8.16 -5.85 11.32
C VAL A 20 8.83 -4.66 12.01
N CYS A 21 9.13 -3.59 11.26
CA CYS A 21 9.67 -2.35 11.84
C CYS A 21 8.70 -1.76 12.87
N ASP A 22 7.44 -1.55 12.48
CA ASP A 22 6.39 -0.99 13.34
C ASP A 22 6.18 -1.84 14.60
N PHE A 23 6.22 -3.17 14.48
CA PHE A 23 6.09 -4.08 15.63
C PHE A 23 7.28 -3.99 16.58
N ASN A 24 8.51 -4.00 16.05
CA ASN A 24 9.71 -3.91 16.89
C ASN A 24 9.79 -2.55 17.59
N ASP A 25 9.46 -1.47 16.88
CA ASP A 25 9.40 -0.12 17.43
C ASP A 25 8.33 -0.02 18.54
N ALA A 26 7.13 -0.61 18.33
CA ALA A 26 6.05 -0.60 19.32
C ALA A 26 6.31 -1.48 20.55
N MET A 27 7.15 -2.51 20.41
CA MET A 27 7.50 -3.44 21.49
C MET A 27 8.85 -3.10 22.15
N ASP A 28 9.48 -1.99 21.76
CA ASP A 28 10.83 -1.59 22.20
C ASP A 28 11.89 -2.71 22.01
N ILE A 29 11.73 -3.54 20.98
CA ILE A 29 12.66 -4.63 20.67
C ILE A 29 13.83 -4.04 19.87
N PRO A 30 15.08 -4.15 20.33
CA PRO A 30 16.23 -3.65 19.59
C PRO A 30 16.47 -4.49 18.33
N TYR A 31 16.58 -3.83 17.18
CA TYR A 31 16.84 -4.47 15.89
C TYR A 31 17.60 -3.55 14.94
N PHE A 32 18.23 -4.14 13.93
CA PHE A 32 18.82 -3.41 12.83
C PHE A 32 17.92 -3.47 11.60
N HIS A 33 17.57 -2.30 11.06
CA HIS A 33 16.83 -2.18 9.81
C HIS A 33 17.52 -2.93 8.65
N SER A 34 18.85 -2.95 8.64
CA SER A 34 19.63 -3.71 7.65
C SER A 34 19.36 -5.20 7.68
N ASP A 35 19.08 -5.77 8.86
CA ASP A 35 18.83 -7.21 9.01
C ASP A 35 17.44 -7.57 8.51
N VAL A 36 16.45 -6.70 8.78
CA VAL A 36 15.09 -6.81 8.21
C VAL A 36 15.14 -6.76 6.69
N PHE A 37 15.89 -5.81 6.12
CA PHE A 37 16.02 -5.70 4.66
C PHE A 37 16.73 -6.92 4.06
N ARG A 38 17.80 -7.39 4.70
CA ARG A 38 18.54 -8.58 4.28
C ARG A 38 17.68 -9.83 4.30
N TYR A 39 16.89 -10.03 5.36
CA TYR A 39 15.95 -11.15 5.48
C TYR A 39 14.94 -11.18 4.33
N HIS A 40 14.47 -10.02 3.87
CA HIS A 40 13.53 -9.91 2.76
C HIS A 40 14.18 -9.83 1.36
N GLY A 41 15.51 -9.85 1.29
CA GLY A 41 16.29 -9.75 0.05
C GLY A 41 16.17 -8.38 -0.62
N VAL A 42 16.08 -7.31 0.18
CA VAL A 42 15.90 -5.93 -0.30
C VAL A 42 17.19 -5.13 -0.04
N SER A 43 17.58 -4.28 -1.00
CA SER A 43 18.74 -3.39 -0.81
C SER A 43 18.44 -2.33 0.25
N LYS A 44 19.46 -1.76 0.88
CA LYS A 44 19.27 -0.70 1.91
C LYS A 44 18.47 0.50 1.37
N GLU A 45 18.80 0.97 0.17
CA GLU A 45 18.11 2.10 -0.45
C GLU A 45 16.63 1.81 -0.68
N GLN A 46 16.30 0.61 -1.16
CA GLN A 46 14.91 0.19 -1.38
C GLN A 46 14.17 -0.03 -0.06
N GLY A 47 14.83 -0.57 0.96
CA GLY A 47 14.27 -0.76 2.29
C GLY A 47 13.83 0.56 2.92
N TRP A 48 14.70 1.57 2.87
CA TRP A 48 14.36 2.93 3.33
C TRP A 48 13.25 3.59 2.50
N ALA A 49 13.24 3.38 1.19
CA ALA A 49 12.16 3.86 0.34
C ALA A 49 10.80 3.24 0.69
N ILE A 50 10.78 1.96 1.12
CA ILE A 50 9.56 1.27 1.57
C ILE A 50 9.06 1.83 2.89
N ILE A 51 9.95 2.04 3.86
CA ILE A 51 9.57 2.57 5.18
C ILE A 51 9.08 4.02 5.06
N LYS A 52 9.75 4.84 4.25
CA LYS A 52 9.40 6.25 4.02
C LYS A 52 8.08 6.43 3.25
N GLN A 53 7.60 5.40 2.56
CA GLN A 53 6.27 5.45 1.95
C GLN A 53 5.22 5.39 3.06
N ASP A 54 4.65 6.55 3.38
CA ASP A 54 3.45 6.62 4.20
C ASP A 54 2.32 5.88 3.48
N ASN A 55 1.84 4.84 4.18
CA ASN A 55 0.73 3.99 3.76
C ASN A 55 -0.57 4.49 4.39
N GLU A 56 -0.69 5.79 4.72
CA GLU A 56 -1.95 6.36 5.25
C GLU A 56 -3.13 6.02 4.33
N LEU A 57 -2.86 5.90 3.02
CA LEU A 57 -3.84 5.58 1.98
C LEU A 57 -3.99 4.07 1.70
N PHE A 58 -3.21 3.20 2.32
CA PHE A 58 -3.17 1.78 1.97
C PHE A 58 -3.18 0.88 3.20
N ASP A 59 -3.81 1.33 4.29
CA ASP A 59 -4.19 0.42 5.36
C ASP A 59 -5.17 -0.63 4.81
N ARG A 60 -4.71 -1.88 4.77
CA ARG A 60 -5.49 -3.03 4.29
C ARG A 60 -6.71 -3.34 5.17
N ARG A 61 -6.84 -2.69 6.33
CA ARG A 61 -8.05 -2.78 7.16
C ARG A 61 -9.25 -2.10 6.51
N HIS A 62 -9.03 -1.20 5.56
CA HIS A 62 -10.10 -0.50 4.84
C HIS A 62 -10.15 -0.98 3.40
N TYR A 63 -11.17 -1.76 3.06
CA TYR A 63 -11.42 -2.26 1.70
C TYR A 63 -11.76 -1.13 0.71
N ASN A 64 -12.15 0.05 1.20
CA ASN A 64 -12.56 1.17 0.37
C ASN A 64 -11.85 2.42 0.91
N ASN A 65 -10.69 2.73 0.37
CA ASN A 65 -10.01 3.97 0.71
C ASN A 65 -10.77 5.14 0.07
N GLU A 66 -11.33 6.04 0.87
CA GLU A 66 -12.06 7.23 0.40
C GLU A 66 -11.23 8.11 -0.54
N VAL A 67 -9.91 8.09 -0.37
CA VAL A 67 -8.97 8.96 -1.11
C VAL A 67 -8.47 8.31 -2.40
N VAL A 68 -8.54 6.98 -2.52
CA VAL A 68 -8.08 6.26 -3.71
C VAL A 68 -9.27 5.52 -4.33
N PRO A 69 -9.77 5.95 -5.50
CA PRO A 69 -10.91 5.28 -6.13
C PRO A 69 -10.57 3.81 -6.42
N GLU A 70 -11.40 2.89 -5.92
CA GLU A 70 -11.32 1.46 -6.18
C GLU A 70 -11.24 1.20 -7.69
N LYS A 71 -10.14 0.59 -8.14
CA LYS A 71 -9.93 0.26 -9.57
C LYS A 71 -10.27 -1.20 -9.89
N ARG A 72 -10.64 -2.00 -8.90
CA ARG A 72 -11.03 -3.40 -9.09
C ARG A 72 -12.43 -3.49 -9.68
N GLY A 73 -12.61 -4.45 -10.59
CA GLY A 73 -13.88 -4.70 -11.26
C GLY A 73 -14.01 -4.00 -12.61
N ARG A 74 -15.13 -4.27 -13.29
CA ARG A 74 -15.46 -3.62 -14.57
C ARG A 74 -15.97 -2.22 -14.28
N LYS A 75 -15.44 -1.22 -14.98
CA LYS A 75 -15.96 0.15 -14.91
C LYS A 75 -17.48 0.14 -15.13
N PRO A 76 -18.27 0.79 -14.26
CA PRO A 76 -19.71 0.86 -14.45
C PRO A 76 -20.01 1.55 -15.79
N LYS A 77 -21.00 1.03 -16.53
CA LYS A 77 -21.41 1.61 -17.82
C LYS A 77 -22.19 2.91 -17.66
N LEU A 78 -22.78 3.10 -16.47
CA LEU A 78 -23.58 4.26 -16.11
C LEU A 78 -22.91 4.99 -14.95
N SER A 79 -22.97 6.32 -14.97
CA SER A 79 -22.55 7.13 -13.83
C SER A 79 -23.56 7.01 -12.68
N VAL A 80 -23.16 7.42 -11.47
CA VAL A 80 -24.05 7.48 -10.30
C VAL A 80 -25.25 8.38 -10.56
N GLU A 81 -25.06 9.47 -11.32
CA GLU A 81 -26.13 10.38 -11.72
C GLU A 81 -27.12 9.71 -12.67
N GLN A 82 -26.62 8.99 -13.68
CA GLN A 82 -27.47 8.23 -14.61
C GLN A 82 -28.26 7.12 -13.92
N LEU A 83 -27.69 6.48 -12.89
CA LEU A 83 -28.42 5.51 -12.07
C LEU A 83 -29.56 6.18 -11.28
N ARG A 84 -29.30 7.35 -10.69
CA ARG A 84 -30.34 8.13 -9.98
C ARG A 84 -31.46 8.61 -10.90
N GLU A 85 -31.14 8.94 -12.15
CA GLU A 85 -32.15 9.28 -13.16
C GLU A 85 -32.97 8.05 -13.55
N ALA A 86 -32.33 6.88 -13.72
CA ALA A 86 -33.03 5.64 -14.04
C ALA A 86 -33.96 5.17 -12.92
N ASP A 87 -33.59 5.37 -11.65
CA ASP A 87 -34.45 5.07 -10.49
C ASP A 87 -35.74 5.89 -10.46
N ARG A 88 -35.83 7.03 -11.18
CA ARG A 88 -37.09 7.81 -11.26
C ARG A 88 -38.17 7.14 -12.13
N PHE A 89 -37.80 6.11 -12.88
CA PHE A 89 -38.70 5.40 -13.81
C PHE A 89 -39.09 3.99 -13.31
N LEU A 90 -38.67 3.60 -12.10
CA LEU A 90 -39.04 2.37 -11.41
C LEU A 90 -40.02 2.68 -10.26
#